data_AF-A0A7C5FKH2-F1
#
_entry.id   AF-A0A7C5FKH2-F1
#
_cell.length_a   1.000
_cell.length_b   1.000
_cell.length_c   1.000
_cell.angle_alpha   90.00
_cell.angle_beta   90.00
_cell.angle_gamma   90.00
#
_symmetry.space_group_name_H-M   'P 1'
#
loop_
_entity.id
_entity.type
_entity.pdbx_description
1 polymer ?
#
loop_
_entity_poly.entity_id
_entity_poly.type
_entity_poly.pdbx_seq_one_letter_code
_entity_poly.pdbx_strand_id
1 'polypeptide(L)'
;SYWKLKDNAVRHRDQKVDIPGNVTFASGLTLLLLGVTYGLMPYGSSSMGWSDPWVLISMLAGTVLLIIFAIVETFVPQPMFKMHLFRTRQFAFGSIAGMLQSMGMGGVMFMMIILLQGIWLPLHLPADVPFSQIPFYAGIYMIPMMAGFVIFGPISGAVSDKIGARLLGTVGMLIGAAAFLIFTTFTYNFSYPEFGATLFLMGTGMGLFAAPNITAVMNSVAPQERGAASGMRTTLQNTGQTASMGIFFTIVLIGLSTRLGPSFSTSLQTAGAPLLIPVFNKIPATSALFSAFLGYNPMQVILSFLPSTFSSLLSPSALLTLESKHWFPLALAPAFLSSLDISFYIGAALFVAAAILSAFRGKRYVHGEGAAPNPQVQQPIANSLGNAGSKAKESPNVPGGNAP
;
A
#
# COMPACT_ATOMS: atom_id res chain seq x y z
N SER A 1 21.83 13.06 -15.11
CA SER A 1 21.72 11.59 -15.28
C SER A 1 20.77 11.17 -16.40
N TYR A 2 19.71 11.94 -16.69
CA TYR A 2 18.73 11.65 -17.76
C TYR A 2 19.36 11.43 -19.15
N TRP A 3 20.42 12.16 -19.49
CA TRP A 3 21.16 12.06 -20.76
C TRP A 3 21.97 10.76 -20.95
N LYS A 4 22.04 9.88 -19.94
CA LYS A 4 22.78 8.61 -20.00
C LYS A 4 21.87 7.38 -20.16
N LEU A 5 20.55 7.56 -20.09
CA LEU A 5 19.59 6.46 -20.27
C LEU A 5 19.36 6.22 -21.76
N LYS A 6 20.04 5.23 -22.33
CA LYS A 6 19.73 4.70 -23.67
C LYS A 6 18.63 3.65 -23.53
N ASP A 7 17.52 3.84 -24.23
CA ASP A 7 16.49 2.81 -24.36
C ASP A 7 17.03 1.72 -25.29
N ASN A 8 17.54 0.65 -24.69
CA ASN A 8 18.07 -0.52 -25.41
C ASN A 8 16.97 -1.60 -25.61
N ALA A 9 15.69 -1.28 -25.38
CA ALA A 9 14.62 -2.25 -25.53
C ALA A 9 14.36 -2.54 -27.01
N VAL A 10 14.64 -3.78 -27.44
CA VAL A 10 14.28 -4.27 -28.76
C VAL A 10 12.75 -4.41 -28.82
N ARG A 11 12.07 -3.48 -29.50
CA ARG A 11 10.62 -3.53 -29.71
C ARG A 11 10.29 -4.63 -30.70
N HIS A 12 9.65 -5.69 -30.20
CA HIS A 12 9.12 -6.76 -31.05
C HIS A 12 7.76 -6.31 -31.57
N ARG A 13 7.63 -6.10 -32.90
CA ARG A 13 6.38 -5.64 -33.54
C ARG A 13 5.21 -6.62 -33.37
N ASP A 14 5.48 -7.87 -32.98
CA ASP A 14 4.49 -8.95 -32.85
C ASP A 14 3.97 -9.16 -31.41
N GLN A 15 4.28 -8.26 -30.47
CA GLN A 15 3.66 -8.29 -29.14
C GLN A 15 2.21 -7.79 -29.22
N LYS A 16 1.26 -8.68 -28.95
CA LYS A 16 -0.17 -8.38 -28.87
C LYS A 16 -0.55 -8.21 -27.40
N VAL A 17 -1.45 -7.26 -27.13
CA VAL A 17 -2.00 -7.06 -25.79
C VAL A 17 -2.92 -8.23 -25.45
N ASP A 18 -2.73 -8.81 -24.27
CA ASP A 18 -3.63 -9.82 -23.72
C ASP A 18 -4.92 -9.17 -23.20
N ILE A 19 -5.83 -8.88 -24.13
CA ILE A 19 -7.12 -8.27 -23.82
C ILE A 19 -7.98 -9.19 -22.91
N PRO A 20 -8.12 -10.50 -23.18
CA PRO A 20 -8.92 -11.39 -22.33
C PRO A 20 -8.40 -11.47 -20.90
N GLY A 21 -7.08 -11.66 -20.72
CA GLY A 21 -6.44 -11.70 -19.41
C GLY A 21 -6.58 -10.37 -18.68
N ASN A 22 -6.35 -9.25 -19.37
CA ASN A 22 -6.42 -7.93 -18.75
C ASN A 22 -7.87 -7.54 -18.37
N VAL A 23 -8.87 -7.87 -19.18
CA VAL A 23 -10.29 -7.61 -18.87
C VAL A 23 -10.76 -8.47 -17.70
N THR A 24 -10.45 -9.77 -17.69
CA THR A 24 -10.83 -10.66 -16.59
C THR A 24 -10.14 -10.27 -15.29
N PHE A 25 -8.84 -9.95 -15.34
CA PHE A 25 -8.07 -9.47 -14.20
C PHE A 25 -8.60 -8.15 -13.65
N ALA A 26 -8.76 -7.13 -14.50
CA ALA A 26 -9.23 -5.82 -14.09
C ALA A 26 -10.65 -5.91 -13.52
N SER A 27 -11.56 -6.62 -14.20
CA SER A 27 -12.95 -6.77 -13.74
C SER A 27 -13.04 -7.55 -12.45
N GLY A 28 -12.28 -8.64 -12.31
CA GLY A 28 -12.24 -9.46 -11.10
C GLY A 28 -11.69 -8.70 -9.90
N LEU A 29 -10.57 -8.00 -10.10
CA LEU A 29 -10.00 -7.15 -9.07
C LEU A 29 -10.96 -6.02 -8.70
N THR A 30 -11.50 -5.27 -9.67
CA THR A 30 -12.45 -4.18 -9.40
C THR A 30 -13.67 -4.67 -8.63
N LEU A 31 -14.30 -5.78 -9.01
CA LEU A 31 -15.45 -6.32 -8.28
C LEU A 31 -15.11 -6.72 -6.85
N LEU A 32 -13.95 -7.34 -6.64
CA LEU A 32 -13.48 -7.70 -5.30
C LEU A 32 -13.24 -6.43 -4.45
N LEU A 33 -12.59 -5.41 -5.04
CA LEU A 33 -12.34 -4.13 -4.38
C LEU A 33 -13.63 -3.37 -4.07
N LEU A 34 -14.61 -3.38 -4.98
CA LEU A 34 -15.93 -2.78 -4.75
C LEU A 34 -16.66 -3.54 -3.64
N GLY A 35 -16.64 -4.87 -3.63
CA GLY A 35 -17.24 -5.67 -2.55
C GLY A 35 -16.66 -5.31 -1.19
N VAL A 36 -15.34 -5.21 -1.07
CA VAL A 36 -14.67 -4.75 0.15
C VAL A 36 -15.08 -3.32 0.53
N THR A 37 -15.14 -2.41 -0.45
CA THR A 37 -15.48 -0.99 -0.22
C THR A 37 -16.94 -0.80 0.22
N TYR A 38 -17.89 -1.49 -0.43
CA TYR A 38 -19.30 -1.42 -0.08
C TYR A 38 -19.64 -2.25 1.17
N GLY A 39 -18.88 -3.31 1.46
CA GLY A 39 -19.00 -4.07 2.71
C GLY A 39 -18.74 -3.23 3.96
N LEU A 40 -17.95 -2.16 3.81
CA LEU A 40 -17.67 -1.18 4.87
C LEU A 40 -18.80 -0.16 5.08
N MET A 41 -19.78 -0.07 4.17
CA MET A 41 -20.92 0.81 4.32
C MET A 41 -22.04 0.15 5.14
N PRO A 42 -22.89 0.90 5.86
CA PRO A 42 -24.03 0.33 6.58
C PRO A 42 -25.04 -0.33 5.63
N TYR A 43 -25.60 -1.47 6.04
CA TYR A 43 -26.67 -2.17 5.29
C TYR A 43 -27.73 -2.71 6.25
N GLY A 44 -28.99 -2.33 6.01
CA GLY A 44 -30.13 -2.73 6.84
C GLY A 44 -29.96 -2.31 8.31
N SER A 45 -30.08 -3.27 9.24
CA SER A 45 -29.87 -3.06 10.68
C SER A 45 -28.42 -3.26 11.13
N SER A 46 -27.52 -3.63 10.23
CA SER A 46 -26.11 -3.87 10.53
C SER A 46 -25.30 -2.59 10.29
N SER A 47 -24.36 -2.31 11.19
CA SER A 47 -23.38 -1.23 11.04
C SER A 47 -22.46 -1.41 9.83
N MET A 48 -22.41 -2.62 9.26
CA MET A 48 -21.62 -2.99 8.07
C MET A 48 -22.41 -3.86 7.10
N GLY A 49 -22.11 -3.69 5.82
CA GLY A 49 -22.73 -4.32 4.66
C GLY A 49 -22.13 -5.65 4.23
N TRP A 50 -21.36 -6.31 5.10
CA TRP A 50 -20.83 -7.66 4.78
C TRP A 50 -21.92 -8.69 4.47
N SER A 51 -23.14 -8.49 4.99
CA SER A 51 -24.32 -9.31 4.69
C SER A 51 -25.15 -8.81 3.51
N ASP A 52 -24.76 -7.70 2.87
CA ASP A 52 -25.41 -7.22 1.65
C ASP A 52 -25.21 -8.27 0.53
N PRO A 53 -26.30 -8.79 -0.07
CA PRO A 53 -26.21 -9.69 -1.20
C PRO A 53 -25.32 -9.15 -2.33
N TRP A 54 -25.31 -7.83 -2.56
CA TRP A 54 -24.45 -7.20 -3.55
C TRP A 54 -22.96 -7.31 -3.21
N VAL A 55 -22.61 -7.14 -1.94
CA VAL A 55 -21.23 -7.31 -1.44
C VAL A 55 -20.79 -8.75 -1.58
N LEU A 56 -21.62 -9.71 -1.18
CA LEU A 56 -21.32 -11.13 -1.30
C LEU A 56 -21.18 -11.55 -2.77
N ILE A 57 -22.09 -11.11 -3.65
CA ILE A 57 -22.04 -11.41 -5.09
C ILE A 57 -20.81 -10.77 -5.73
N SER A 58 -20.48 -9.53 -5.42
CA SER A 58 -19.30 -8.85 -5.99
C SER A 58 -17.98 -9.46 -5.51
N MET A 59 -17.88 -9.85 -4.23
CA MET A 59 -16.71 -10.57 -3.71
C MET A 59 -16.59 -11.96 -4.34
N LEU A 60 -17.69 -12.71 -4.47
CA LEU A 60 -17.71 -14.03 -5.08
C LEU A 60 -17.38 -13.94 -6.57
N ALA A 61 -18.04 -13.05 -7.32
CA ALA A 61 -17.81 -12.83 -8.73
C ALA A 61 -16.38 -12.35 -9.00
N GLY A 62 -15.86 -11.43 -8.18
CA GLY A 62 -14.47 -10.98 -8.27
C GLY A 62 -13.47 -12.11 -8.05
N THR A 63 -13.69 -12.94 -7.02
CA THR A 63 -12.86 -14.13 -6.75
C THR A 63 -12.92 -15.13 -7.90
N VAL A 64 -14.12 -15.42 -8.41
CA VAL A 64 -14.32 -16.32 -9.55
C VAL A 64 -13.64 -15.78 -10.81
N LEU A 65 -13.74 -14.48 -11.10
CA LEU A 65 -13.06 -13.84 -12.23
C LEU A 65 -11.54 -13.88 -12.11
N LEU A 66 -10.98 -13.76 -10.90
CA LEU A 66 -9.54 -13.91 -10.67
C LEU A 66 -9.08 -15.38 -10.83
N ILE A 67 -9.90 -16.35 -10.45
CA ILE A 67 -9.65 -17.77 -10.72
C ILE A 67 -9.70 -18.05 -12.23
N ILE A 68 -10.74 -17.54 -12.92
CA ILE A 68 -10.87 -17.65 -14.37
C ILE A 68 -9.69 -16.99 -15.06
N PHE A 69 -9.25 -15.82 -14.60
CA PHE A 69 -8.05 -15.15 -15.08
C PHE A 69 -6.84 -16.07 -15.00
N ALA A 70 -6.57 -16.68 -13.83
CA ALA A 70 -5.45 -17.61 -13.66
C ALA A 70 -5.52 -18.80 -14.63
N ILE A 71 -6.73 -19.27 -14.95
CA ILE A 71 -6.95 -20.34 -15.94
C ILE A 71 -6.72 -19.83 -17.36
N VAL A 72 -7.34 -18.71 -17.77
CA VAL A 72 -7.18 -18.09 -19.10
C VAL A 72 -5.71 -17.82 -19.40
N GLU A 73 -4.96 -17.34 -18.41
CA GLU A 73 -3.54 -17.04 -18.53
C GLU A 73 -2.69 -18.26 -18.91
N THR A 74 -3.13 -19.48 -18.55
CA THR A 74 -2.42 -20.71 -18.95
C THR A 74 -2.63 -21.10 -20.42
N PHE A 75 -3.66 -20.54 -21.07
CA PHE A 75 -3.99 -20.83 -22.47
C PHE A 75 -3.59 -19.71 -23.45
N VAL A 76 -3.25 -18.51 -22.96
CA VAL A 76 -2.89 -17.36 -23.81
C VAL A 76 -1.43 -17.49 -24.30
N PRO A 77 -1.14 -17.25 -25.60
CA PRO A 77 0.22 -17.36 -26.17
C PRO A 77 1.22 -16.33 -25.63
N GLN A 78 0.75 -15.16 -25.22
CA GLN A 78 1.56 -14.06 -24.66
C GLN A 78 0.96 -13.58 -23.33
N PRO A 79 1.08 -14.36 -22.25
CA PRO A 79 0.46 -14.04 -20.97
C PRO A 79 1.06 -12.77 -20.36
N MET A 80 0.18 -11.90 -19.83
CA MET A 80 0.50 -10.78 -18.97
C MET A 80 1.22 -11.23 -17.68
N PHE A 81 0.74 -12.29 -17.04
CA PHE A 81 1.35 -12.95 -15.88
C PHE A 81 2.15 -14.17 -16.33
N LYS A 82 3.45 -13.95 -16.53
CA LYS A 82 4.38 -15.04 -16.84
C LYS A 82 4.60 -15.90 -15.60
N MET A 83 3.74 -16.91 -15.39
CA MET A 83 3.75 -17.80 -14.22
C MET A 83 5.09 -18.50 -14.00
N HIS A 84 5.87 -18.73 -15.08
CA HIS A 84 7.23 -19.26 -14.99
C HIS A 84 8.15 -18.39 -14.11
N LEU A 85 7.93 -17.07 -14.03
CA LEU A 85 8.72 -16.18 -13.18
C LEU A 85 8.54 -16.50 -11.69
N PHE A 86 7.37 -16.98 -11.26
CA PHE A 86 7.15 -17.44 -9.88
C PHE A 86 7.90 -18.75 -9.54
N ARG A 87 8.45 -19.45 -10.54
CA ARG A 87 9.34 -20.60 -10.29
C ARG A 87 10.67 -20.16 -9.68
N THR A 88 11.09 -18.92 -9.94
CA THR A 88 12.29 -18.34 -9.34
C THR A 88 11.99 -17.88 -7.92
N ARG A 89 12.62 -18.51 -6.92
CA ARG A 89 12.46 -18.20 -5.50
C ARG A 89 12.57 -16.70 -5.20
N GLN A 90 13.48 -15.99 -5.86
CA GLN A 90 13.67 -14.55 -5.63
C GLN A 90 12.51 -13.67 -6.08
N PHE A 91 11.87 -14.05 -7.20
CA PHE A 91 10.70 -13.37 -7.72
C PHE A 91 9.47 -13.70 -6.87
N ALA A 92 9.24 -14.97 -6.57
CA ALA A 92 8.09 -15.40 -5.76
C ALA A 92 8.13 -14.86 -4.34
N PHE A 93 9.18 -15.15 -3.57
CA PHE A 93 9.28 -14.67 -2.18
C PHE A 93 9.39 -13.15 -2.11
N GLY A 94 10.05 -12.52 -3.09
CA GLY A 94 10.16 -11.07 -3.18
C GLY A 94 8.84 -10.35 -3.41
N SER A 95 8.03 -10.90 -4.32
CA SER A 95 6.73 -10.32 -4.67
C SER A 95 5.72 -10.54 -3.56
N ILE A 96 5.69 -11.73 -2.95
CA ILE A 96 4.79 -12.03 -1.82
C ILE A 96 5.20 -11.22 -0.58
N ALA A 97 6.51 -11.14 -0.26
CA ALA A 97 6.97 -10.27 0.84
C ALA A 97 6.61 -8.80 0.60
N GLY A 98 6.71 -8.34 -0.66
CA GLY A 98 6.28 -6.99 -1.05
C GLY A 98 4.78 -6.77 -0.91
N MET A 99 3.97 -7.78 -1.24
CA MET A 99 2.52 -7.76 -1.04
C MET A 99 2.15 -7.69 0.45
N LEU A 100 2.75 -8.55 1.29
CA LEU A 100 2.51 -8.54 2.73
C LEU A 100 2.93 -7.23 3.40
N GLN A 101 4.05 -6.65 2.98
CA GLN A 101 4.46 -5.34 3.46
C GLN A 101 3.49 -4.24 3.04
N SER A 102 3.02 -4.26 1.79
CA SER A 102 1.99 -3.31 1.31
C SER A 102 0.68 -3.51 2.08
N MET A 103 0.35 -4.76 2.43
CA MET A 103 -0.80 -5.14 3.22
C MET A 103 -0.70 -4.73 4.70
N GLY A 104 0.49 -4.70 5.30
CA GLY A 104 0.64 -4.11 6.63
C GLY A 104 0.67 -2.59 6.60
N MET A 105 1.21 -2.00 5.52
CA MET A 105 1.39 -0.55 5.40
C MET A 105 0.08 0.22 5.15
N GLY A 106 -0.77 -0.27 4.22
CA GLY A 106 -1.92 0.49 3.73
C GLY A 106 -2.89 0.95 4.82
N GLY A 107 -3.31 0.02 5.68
CA GLY A 107 -4.24 0.25 6.78
C GLY A 107 -3.62 1.07 7.89
N VAL A 108 -2.32 0.93 8.12
CA VAL A 108 -1.62 1.57 9.24
C VAL A 108 -1.32 3.02 8.95
N MET A 109 -0.90 3.35 7.72
CA MET A 109 -0.82 4.75 7.29
C MET A 109 -2.16 5.45 7.53
N PHE A 110 -3.25 4.81 7.11
CA PHE A 110 -4.57 5.40 7.26
C PHE A 110 -4.98 5.56 8.73
N MET A 111 -4.75 4.54 9.55
CA MET A 111 -5.00 4.58 11.00
C MET A 111 -4.19 5.63 11.73
N MET A 112 -2.91 5.82 11.38
CA MET A 112 -2.05 6.82 12.02
C MET A 112 -2.49 8.22 11.68
N ILE A 113 -2.95 8.44 10.45
CA ILE A 113 -3.55 9.72 10.06
C ILE A 113 -4.85 9.94 10.86
N ILE A 114 -5.72 8.94 11.00
CA ILE A 114 -6.93 9.08 11.84
C ILE A 114 -6.58 9.38 13.30
N LEU A 115 -5.62 8.65 13.89
CA LEU A 115 -5.21 8.88 15.27
C LEU A 115 -4.71 10.32 15.49
N LEU A 116 -3.86 10.80 14.58
CA LEU A 116 -3.35 12.17 14.62
C LEU A 116 -4.47 13.19 14.40
N GLN A 117 -5.25 13.05 13.32
CA GLN A 117 -6.22 14.04 12.86
C GLN A 117 -7.49 14.07 13.69
N GLY A 118 -8.02 12.90 14.06
CA GLY A 118 -9.29 12.78 14.77
C GLY A 118 -9.17 12.83 16.29
N ILE A 119 -7.99 12.56 16.85
CA ILE A 119 -7.81 12.48 18.31
C ILE A 119 -6.67 13.37 18.80
N TRP A 120 -5.43 13.10 18.39
CA TRP A 120 -4.27 13.70 19.04
C TRP A 120 -4.11 15.20 18.75
N LEU A 121 -4.17 15.62 17.48
CA LEU A 121 -3.99 17.02 17.07
C LEU A 121 -5.09 17.95 17.63
N PRO A 122 -6.39 17.62 17.58
CA PRO A 122 -7.42 18.42 18.27
C PRO A 122 -7.18 18.65 19.76
N LEU A 123 -6.45 17.74 20.43
CA LEU A 123 -6.12 17.82 21.85
C LEU A 123 -4.83 18.61 22.13
N HIS A 124 -3.90 18.67 21.17
CA HIS A 124 -2.55 19.23 21.37
C HIS A 124 -2.27 20.52 20.60
N LEU A 125 -3.06 20.83 19.57
CA LEU A 125 -2.92 22.08 18.86
C LEU A 125 -3.47 23.25 19.69
N PRO A 126 -2.90 24.45 19.52
CA PRO A 126 -3.45 25.66 20.10
C PRO A 126 -4.93 25.86 19.76
N ALA A 127 -5.71 26.37 20.73
CA ALA A 127 -7.16 26.50 20.62
C ALA A 127 -7.61 27.45 19.48
N ASP A 128 -6.73 28.31 18.99
CA ASP A 128 -6.94 29.22 17.85
C ASP A 128 -6.80 28.54 16.49
N VAL A 129 -6.15 27.38 16.37
CA VAL A 129 -5.96 26.71 15.08
C VAL A 129 -7.28 26.07 14.60
N PRO A 130 -7.86 26.49 13.45
CA PRO A 130 -9.16 25.98 13.01
C PRO A 130 -9.11 24.50 12.62
N PHE A 131 -10.23 23.80 12.74
CA PHE A 131 -10.36 22.38 12.36
C PHE A 131 -9.92 22.09 10.92
N SER A 132 -10.11 23.07 10.02
CA SER A 132 -9.74 22.96 8.61
C SER A 132 -8.24 22.84 8.36
N GLN A 133 -7.40 23.24 9.32
CA GLN A 133 -5.95 23.11 9.23
C GLN A 133 -5.42 21.81 9.84
N ILE A 134 -6.22 21.09 10.63
CA ILE A 134 -5.80 19.82 11.24
C ILE A 134 -5.32 18.79 10.20
N PRO A 135 -5.99 18.59 9.03
CA PRO A 135 -5.48 17.70 7.98
C PRO A 135 -4.07 18.07 7.50
N PHE A 136 -3.78 19.38 7.40
CA PHE A 136 -2.46 19.88 6.99
C PHE A 136 -1.39 19.56 8.04
N TYR A 137 -1.68 19.80 9.32
CA TYR A 137 -0.78 19.43 10.40
C TYR A 137 -0.59 17.91 10.51
N ALA A 138 -1.64 17.10 10.31
CA ALA A 138 -1.50 15.64 10.28
C ALA A 138 -0.50 15.17 9.21
N GLY A 139 -0.52 15.79 8.03
CA GLY A 139 0.48 15.57 6.99
C GLY A 139 1.90 15.93 7.44
N ILE A 140 2.08 17.06 8.12
CA ILE A 140 3.39 17.47 8.67
C ILE A 140 3.89 16.46 9.71
N TYR A 141 3.02 15.99 10.60
CA TYR A 141 3.37 15.06 11.67
C TYR A 141 3.66 13.63 11.15
N MET A 142 3.33 13.34 9.89
CA MET A 142 3.70 12.11 9.18
C MET A 142 5.08 12.18 8.50
N ILE A 143 5.71 13.36 8.42
CA ILE A 143 7.02 13.55 7.78
C ILE A 143 8.11 12.61 8.31
N PRO A 144 8.24 12.34 9.63
CA PRO A 144 9.30 11.45 10.13
C PRO A 144 9.29 10.07 9.46
N MET A 145 8.13 9.52 9.16
CA MET A 145 8.01 8.24 8.45
C MET A 145 8.57 8.33 7.02
N MET A 146 8.22 9.39 6.28
CA MET A 146 8.74 9.60 4.93
C MET A 146 10.24 9.90 4.94
N ALA A 147 10.72 10.62 5.94
CA ALA A 147 12.14 10.89 6.12
C ALA A 147 12.93 9.58 6.30
N GLY A 148 12.47 8.67 7.17
CA GLY A 148 13.08 7.35 7.34
C GLY A 148 13.12 6.57 6.03
N PHE A 149 12.01 6.57 5.27
CA PHE A 149 11.94 5.88 3.99
C PHE A 149 12.90 6.46 2.93
N VAL A 150 12.91 7.80 2.77
CA VAL A 150 13.73 8.50 1.77
C VAL A 150 15.22 8.43 2.09
N ILE A 151 15.59 8.44 3.37
CA ILE A 151 16.99 8.34 3.80
C ILE A 151 17.49 6.90 3.61
N PHE A 152 16.76 5.91 4.14
CA PHE A 152 17.23 4.52 4.12
C PHE A 152 16.98 3.77 2.81
N GLY A 153 16.12 4.28 1.92
CA GLY A 153 15.90 3.72 0.59
C GLY A 153 17.19 3.66 -0.26
N PRO A 154 17.84 4.79 -0.56
CA PRO A 154 19.10 4.81 -1.32
C PRO A 154 20.26 4.11 -0.59
N ILE A 155 20.35 4.28 0.74
CA ILE A 155 21.38 3.64 1.56
C ILE A 155 21.28 2.12 1.43
N SER A 156 20.06 1.58 1.57
CA SER A 156 19.84 0.13 1.45
C SER A 156 20.11 -0.38 0.05
N GLY A 157 19.81 0.40 -1.00
CA GLY A 157 20.18 0.08 -2.38
C GLY A 157 21.69 -0.09 -2.54
N ALA A 158 22.46 0.91 -2.11
CA ALA A 158 23.93 0.88 -2.19
C ALA A 158 24.57 -0.24 -1.36
N VAL A 159 24.02 -0.51 -0.17
CA VAL A 159 24.51 -1.60 0.70
C VAL A 159 24.11 -2.96 0.14
N SER A 160 22.92 -3.08 -0.47
CA SER A 160 22.44 -4.32 -1.09
C SER A 160 23.33 -4.80 -2.23
N ASP A 161 23.98 -3.89 -2.95
CA ASP A 161 24.94 -4.26 -3.99
C ASP A 161 26.16 -5.01 -3.44
N LYS A 162 26.47 -4.86 -2.14
CA LYS A 162 27.60 -5.52 -1.46
C LYS A 162 27.18 -6.79 -0.72
N ILE A 163 26.15 -6.72 0.12
CA ILE A 163 25.76 -7.82 1.04
C ILE A 163 24.53 -8.61 0.56
N GLY A 164 23.91 -8.19 -0.54
CA GLY A 164 22.69 -8.78 -1.09
C GLY A 164 21.41 -8.34 -0.38
N ALA A 165 20.29 -8.48 -1.09
CA ALA A 165 18.98 -7.99 -0.63
C ALA A 165 18.36 -8.78 0.53
N ARG A 166 18.83 -10.02 0.78
CA ARG A 166 18.23 -10.92 1.78
C ARG A 166 18.31 -10.36 3.20
N LEU A 167 19.49 -9.93 3.62
CA LEU A 167 19.70 -9.46 5.00
C LEU A 167 18.96 -8.14 5.22
N LEU A 168 19.13 -7.17 4.32
CA LEU A 168 18.49 -5.86 4.39
C LEU A 168 16.97 -5.97 4.38
N GLY A 169 16.40 -6.79 3.49
CA GLY A 169 14.95 -6.97 3.43
C GLY A 169 14.39 -7.63 4.69
N THR A 170 15.10 -8.60 5.26
CA THR A 170 14.66 -9.28 6.49
C THR A 170 14.75 -8.35 7.70
N VAL A 171 15.87 -7.64 7.86
CA VAL A 171 16.08 -6.68 8.95
C VAL A 171 15.09 -5.52 8.85
N GLY A 172 14.88 -4.98 7.64
CA GLY A 172 13.90 -3.91 7.41
C GLY A 172 12.48 -4.31 7.83
N MET A 173 12.05 -5.53 7.51
CA MET A 173 10.75 -6.04 7.96
C MET A 173 10.67 -6.24 9.47
N LEU A 174 11.73 -6.75 10.10
CA LEU A 174 11.76 -6.91 11.55
C LEU A 174 11.74 -5.56 12.28
N ILE A 175 12.42 -4.54 11.74
CA ILE A 175 12.36 -3.17 12.25
C ILE A 175 10.93 -2.63 12.14
N GLY A 176 10.24 -2.85 11.02
CA GLY A 176 8.84 -2.45 10.88
C GLY A 176 7.91 -3.22 11.84
N ALA A 177 8.13 -4.52 12.03
CA ALA A 177 7.39 -5.31 13.03
C ALA A 177 7.63 -4.81 14.46
N ALA A 178 8.87 -4.42 14.80
CA ALA A 178 9.17 -3.81 16.08
C ALA A 178 8.48 -2.45 16.25
N ALA A 179 8.46 -1.61 15.20
CA ALA A 179 7.71 -0.35 15.22
C ALA A 179 6.21 -0.59 15.47
N PHE A 180 5.61 -1.62 14.86
CA PHE A 180 4.24 -2.04 15.16
C PHE A 180 4.01 -2.38 16.62
N LEU A 181 4.91 -3.16 17.22
CA LEU A 181 4.80 -3.52 18.63
C LEU A 181 4.98 -2.30 19.54
N ILE A 182 5.89 -1.39 19.21
CA ILE A 182 6.04 -0.11 19.93
C ILE A 182 4.76 0.73 19.80
N PHE A 183 4.07 0.69 18.66
CA PHE A 183 2.80 1.41 18.52
C PHE A 183 1.72 0.95 19.51
N THR A 184 1.73 -0.32 19.93
CA THR A 184 0.78 -0.84 20.94
C THR A 184 1.01 -0.30 22.36
N THR A 185 2.16 0.33 22.63
CA THR A 185 2.44 0.88 23.96
C THR A 185 1.93 2.30 24.14
N PHE A 186 1.52 2.97 23.06
CA PHE A 186 1.02 4.35 23.13
C PHE A 186 -0.43 4.40 23.59
N THR A 187 -0.74 5.34 24.48
CA THR A 187 -2.11 5.72 24.82
C THR A 187 -2.64 6.75 23.81
N TYR A 188 -3.82 7.34 24.02
CA TYR A 188 -4.33 8.40 23.12
C TYR A 188 -3.61 9.73 23.34
N ASN A 189 -2.96 9.90 24.49
CA ASN A 189 -2.24 11.10 24.87
C ASN A 189 -0.75 10.78 25.02
N PHE A 190 -0.05 10.81 23.89
CA PHE A 190 1.36 10.45 23.81
C PHE A 190 2.26 11.64 23.53
N SER A 191 3.53 11.49 23.90
CA SER A 191 4.60 12.43 23.56
C SER A 191 4.95 12.33 22.07
N TYR A 192 4.85 13.43 21.34
CA TYR A 192 5.12 13.43 19.89
C TYR A 192 6.56 13.00 19.53
N PRO A 193 7.63 13.41 20.23
CA PRO A 193 8.99 12.95 19.91
C PRO A 193 9.13 11.41 19.88
N GLU A 194 8.51 10.70 20.81
CA GLU A 194 8.53 9.23 20.86
C GLU A 194 7.73 8.62 19.71
N PHE A 195 6.55 9.17 19.43
CA PHE A 195 5.72 8.75 18.32
C PHE A 195 6.40 9.00 16.96
N GLY A 196 7.00 10.19 16.79
CA GLY A 196 7.77 10.59 15.61
C GLY A 196 9.01 9.72 15.40
N ALA A 197 9.71 9.34 16.48
CA ALA A 197 10.82 8.38 16.41
C ALA A 197 10.34 6.99 15.96
N THR A 198 9.17 6.54 16.45
CA THR A 198 8.57 5.26 16.05
C THR A 198 8.11 5.28 14.58
N LEU A 199 7.54 6.39 14.12
CA LEU A 199 7.24 6.62 12.70
C LEU A 199 8.50 6.58 11.84
N PHE A 200 9.57 7.24 12.28
CA PHE A 200 10.86 7.21 11.59
C PHE A 200 11.43 5.78 11.53
N LEU A 201 11.30 5.00 12.61
CA LEU A 201 11.71 3.60 12.67
C LEU A 201 10.91 2.75 11.66
N MET A 202 9.59 2.94 11.58
CA MET A 202 8.75 2.30 10.57
C MET A 202 9.22 2.64 9.14
N GLY A 203 9.43 3.93 8.86
CA GLY A 203 9.91 4.40 7.57
C GLY A 203 11.28 3.83 7.20
N THR A 204 12.16 3.71 8.19
CA THR A 204 13.49 3.08 8.06
C THR A 204 13.35 1.61 7.66
N GLY A 205 12.49 0.85 8.35
CA GLY A 205 12.23 -0.56 8.02
C GLY A 205 11.72 -0.75 6.59
N MET A 206 10.80 0.12 6.16
CA MET A 206 10.29 0.13 4.79
C MET A 206 11.37 0.49 3.76
N GLY A 207 12.19 1.51 4.05
CA GLY A 207 13.27 1.95 3.17
C GLY A 207 14.32 0.86 2.97
N LEU A 208 14.68 0.17 4.06
CA LEU A 208 15.63 -0.97 4.05
C LEU A 208 15.14 -2.15 3.22
N PHE A 209 13.84 -2.34 3.08
CA PHE A 209 13.28 -3.41 2.25
C PHE A 209 13.01 -3.01 0.80
N ALA A 210 12.44 -1.82 0.56
CA ALA A 210 11.86 -1.48 -0.72
C ALA A 210 12.86 -1.53 -1.88
N ALA A 211 13.98 -0.82 -1.75
CA ALA A 211 14.99 -0.75 -2.81
C ALA A 211 15.69 -2.11 -3.05
N PRO A 212 16.19 -2.83 -2.03
CA PRO A 212 16.80 -4.14 -2.22
C PRO A 212 15.81 -5.17 -2.78
N ASN A 213 14.54 -5.10 -2.37
CA ASN A 213 13.51 -5.99 -2.88
C ASN A 213 13.26 -5.79 -4.36
N ILE A 214 13.13 -4.54 -4.82
CA ILE A 214 12.97 -4.21 -6.24
C ILE A 214 14.15 -4.74 -7.04
N THR A 215 15.38 -4.44 -6.61
CA THR A 215 16.60 -4.87 -7.29
C THR A 215 16.69 -6.39 -7.38
N ALA A 216 16.40 -7.12 -6.30
CA ALA A 216 16.42 -8.57 -6.30
C ALA A 216 15.38 -9.19 -7.22
N VAL A 217 14.14 -8.67 -7.24
CA VAL A 217 13.11 -9.13 -8.17
C VAL A 217 13.55 -8.87 -9.62
N MET A 218 14.03 -7.66 -9.94
CA MET A 218 14.41 -7.29 -11.31
C MET A 218 15.68 -7.98 -11.82
N ASN A 219 16.61 -8.35 -10.93
CA ASN A 219 17.80 -9.12 -11.30
C ASN A 219 17.51 -10.60 -11.54
N SER A 220 16.40 -11.10 -11.00
CA SER A 220 16.01 -12.51 -11.13
C SER A 220 15.33 -12.87 -12.45
N VAL A 221 14.99 -11.86 -13.26
CA VAL A 221 14.25 -12.01 -14.52
C VAL A 221 15.08 -11.53 -15.72
N ALA A 222 14.84 -12.12 -16.88
CA ALA A 222 15.51 -11.73 -18.12
C ALA A 222 15.20 -10.26 -18.47
N PRO A 223 16.14 -9.50 -19.08
CA PRO A 223 15.94 -8.10 -19.43
C PRO A 223 14.67 -7.81 -20.23
N GLN A 224 14.28 -8.74 -21.12
CA GLN A 224 13.10 -8.66 -21.97
C GLN A 224 11.78 -8.83 -21.19
N GLU A 225 11.84 -9.40 -19.98
CA GLU A 225 10.68 -9.70 -19.14
C GLU A 225 10.54 -8.75 -17.95
N ARG A 226 11.50 -7.83 -17.74
CA ARG A 226 11.49 -6.85 -16.64
C ARG A 226 10.24 -5.98 -16.63
N GLY A 227 9.69 -5.64 -17.80
CA GLY A 227 8.43 -4.90 -17.91
C GLY A 227 7.25 -5.65 -17.28
N ALA A 228 7.06 -6.90 -17.68
CA ALA A 228 6.01 -7.78 -17.13
C ALA A 228 6.25 -8.07 -15.63
N ALA A 229 7.49 -8.35 -15.24
CA ALA A 229 7.87 -8.56 -13.85
C ALA A 229 7.55 -7.35 -12.95
N SER A 230 7.80 -6.14 -13.43
CA SER A 230 7.47 -4.89 -12.72
C SER A 230 5.97 -4.69 -12.59
N GLY A 231 5.22 -4.94 -13.67
CA GLY A 231 3.76 -4.90 -13.68
C GLY A 231 3.15 -5.87 -12.66
N MET A 232 3.56 -7.13 -12.69
CA MET A 232 3.09 -8.16 -11.73
C MET A 232 3.39 -7.78 -10.28
N ARG A 233 4.63 -7.35 -9.99
CA ARG A 233 5.03 -6.92 -8.64
C ARG A 233 4.16 -5.76 -8.16
N THR A 234 4.01 -4.72 -8.96
CA THR A 234 3.22 -3.53 -8.61
C THR A 234 1.74 -3.90 -8.41
N THR A 235 1.22 -4.78 -9.25
CA THR A 235 -0.15 -5.31 -9.13
C THR A 235 -0.37 -6.03 -7.81
N LEU A 236 0.57 -6.91 -7.41
CA LEU A 236 0.51 -7.60 -6.12
C LEU A 236 0.58 -6.61 -4.94
N GLN A 237 1.46 -5.59 -5.03
CA GLN A 237 1.57 -4.57 -3.99
C GLN A 237 0.31 -3.74 -3.85
N ASN A 238 -0.25 -3.25 -4.95
CA ASN A 238 -1.50 -2.48 -4.97
C ASN A 238 -2.66 -3.31 -4.43
N THR A 239 -2.76 -4.58 -4.84
CA THR A 239 -3.76 -5.52 -4.31
C THR A 239 -3.62 -5.69 -2.80
N GLY A 240 -2.39 -5.89 -2.31
CA GLY A 240 -2.10 -5.95 -0.88
C GLY A 240 -2.50 -4.67 -0.14
N GLN A 241 -2.19 -3.49 -0.70
CA GLN A 241 -2.53 -2.19 -0.12
C GLN A 241 -4.04 -1.96 -0.06
N THR A 242 -4.80 -2.31 -1.09
CA THR A 242 -6.26 -2.14 -1.06
C THR A 242 -6.93 -3.16 -0.14
N ALA A 243 -6.48 -4.42 -0.14
CA ALA A 243 -6.94 -5.43 0.81
C ALA A 243 -6.67 -5.01 2.26
N SER A 244 -5.52 -4.36 2.51
CA SER A 244 -5.20 -3.75 3.80
C SER A 244 -6.29 -2.80 4.28
N MET A 245 -6.70 -1.85 3.44
CA MET A 245 -7.74 -0.90 3.82
C MET A 245 -9.01 -1.66 4.24
N GLY A 246 -9.48 -2.61 3.44
CA GLY A 246 -10.62 -3.45 3.80
C GLY A 246 -10.53 -4.10 5.18
N ILE A 247 -9.45 -4.82 5.42
CA ILE A 247 -9.23 -5.58 6.65
C ILE A 247 -9.14 -4.63 7.86
N PHE A 248 -8.29 -3.63 7.78
CA PHE A 248 -7.99 -2.72 8.90
C PHE A 248 -9.17 -1.81 9.23
N PHE A 249 -9.89 -1.31 8.23
CA PHE A 249 -11.12 -0.56 8.49
C PHE A 249 -12.19 -1.45 9.14
N THR A 250 -12.33 -2.70 8.70
CA THR A 250 -13.29 -3.62 9.30
C THR A 250 -12.99 -3.83 10.78
N ILE A 251 -11.73 -4.07 11.12
CA ILE A 251 -11.28 -4.23 12.51
C ILE A 251 -11.65 -2.99 13.34
N VAL A 252 -11.35 -1.79 12.82
CA VAL A 252 -11.69 -0.53 13.49
C VAL A 252 -13.18 -0.37 13.68
N LEU A 253 -13.96 -0.58 12.63
CA LEU A 253 -15.40 -0.36 12.70
C LEU A 253 -16.09 -1.38 13.61
N ILE A 254 -15.59 -2.63 13.70
CA ILE A 254 -16.12 -3.64 14.62
C ILE A 254 -15.85 -3.18 16.06
N GLY A 255 -14.60 -2.84 16.37
CA GLY A 255 -14.25 -2.38 17.73
C GLY A 255 -14.94 -1.07 18.10
N LEU A 256 -15.09 -0.15 17.15
CA LEU A 256 -15.80 1.11 17.35
C LEU A 256 -17.30 0.87 17.56
N SER A 257 -17.96 0.06 16.73
CA SER A 257 -19.40 -0.19 16.84
C SER A 257 -19.83 -0.80 18.19
N THR A 258 -18.94 -1.58 18.82
CA THR A 258 -19.22 -2.21 20.13
C THR A 258 -18.99 -1.27 21.31
N ARG A 259 -18.06 -0.31 21.20
CA ARG A 259 -17.62 0.54 22.32
C ARG A 259 -18.05 2.00 22.22
N LEU A 260 -18.42 2.48 21.04
CA LEU A 260 -18.72 3.89 20.79
C LEU A 260 -19.96 4.36 21.56
N GLY A 261 -21.06 3.59 21.53
CA GLY A 261 -22.30 3.94 22.24
C GLY A 261 -22.09 4.12 23.75
N PRO A 262 -21.49 3.13 24.46
CA PRO A 262 -21.13 3.28 25.88
C PRO A 262 -20.19 4.46 26.16
N SER A 263 -19.18 4.69 25.30
CA SER A 263 -18.24 5.80 25.45
C SER A 263 -18.95 7.15 25.33
N PHE A 264 -19.74 7.36 24.27
CA PHE A 264 -20.55 8.55 24.08
C PHE A 264 -21.59 8.75 25.20
N SER A 265 -22.23 7.67 25.64
CA SER A 265 -23.19 7.74 26.74
C SER A 265 -22.55 8.28 28.02
N THR A 266 -21.36 7.78 28.35
CA THR A 266 -20.59 8.22 29.53
C THR A 266 -20.13 9.67 29.37
N SER A 267 -19.54 10.03 28.22
CA SER A 267 -19.07 11.39 27.94
C SER A 267 -20.19 12.43 27.91
N LEU A 268 -21.38 12.07 27.43
CA LEU A 268 -22.56 12.93 27.43
C LEU A 268 -23.14 13.13 28.82
N GLN A 269 -23.15 12.09 29.66
CA GLN A 269 -23.57 12.22 31.07
C GLN A 269 -22.65 13.19 31.82
N THR A 270 -21.34 13.03 31.69
CA THR A 270 -20.35 13.91 32.34
C THR A 270 -20.44 15.35 31.83
N ALA A 271 -20.76 15.54 30.55
CA ALA A 271 -20.97 16.87 29.96
C ALA A 271 -22.32 17.52 30.34
N GLY A 272 -23.19 16.82 31.06
CA GLY A 272 -24.52 17.33 31.44
C GLY A 272 -25.54 17.32 30.29
N ALA A 273 -25.35 16.47 29.28
CA ALA A 273 -26.22 16.35 28.10
C ALA A 273 -26.80 14.93 27.90
N PRO A 274 -27.41 14.29 28.93
CA PRO A 274 -27.92 12.92 28.81
C PRO A 274 -29.05 12.78 27.78
N LEU A 275 -29.75 13.88 27.46
CA LEU A 275 -30.80 13.93 26.45
C LEU A 275 -30.30 13.59 25.03
N LEU A 276 -28.99 13.74 24.77
CA LEU A 276 -28.39 13.42 23.48
C LEU A 276 -28.04 11.93 23.33
N ILE A 277 -28.06 11.15 24.41
CA ILE A 277 -27.66 9.73 24.38
C ILE A 277 -28.45 8.90 23.34
N PRO A 278 -29.79 9.02 23.24
CA PRO A 278 -30.56 8.27 22.24
C PRO A 278 -30.21 8.65 20.79
N VAL A 279 -29.76 9.88 20.56
CA VAL A 279 -29.31 10.37 19.24
C VAL A 279 -27.94 9.78 18.92
N PHE A 280 -26.99 9.88 19.85
CA PHE A 280 -25.61 9.42 19.66
C PHE A 280 -25.51 7.89 19.51
N ASN A 281 -26.37 7.13 20.20
CA ASN A 281 -26.44 5.68 20.04
C ASN A 281 -26.92 5.22 18.65
N LYS A 282 -27.53 6.13 17.86
CA LYS A 282 -27.94 5.84 16.47
C LYS A 282 -26.90 6.27 15.44
N ILE A 283 -25.84 6.98 15.84
CA ILE A 283 -24.80 7.43 14.92
C ILE A 283 -23.97 6.21 14.48
N PRO A 284 -23.90 5.91 13.17
CA PRO A 284 -23.04 4.83 12.68
C PRO A 284 -21.57 5.08 13.05
N ALA A 285 -20.87 4.03 13.48
CA ALA A 285 -19.45 4.10 13.83
C ALA A 285 -18.59 4.67 12.69
N THR A 286 -18.92 4.32 11.44
CA THR A 286 -18.31 4.89 10.24
C THR A 286 -18.43 6.40 10.19
N SER A 287 -19.64 6.94 10.37
CA SER A 287 -19.90 8.38 10.34
C SER A 287 -19.16 9.13 11.45
N ALA A 288 -19.13 8.59 12.67
CA ALA A 288 -18.38 9.19 13.77
C ALA A 288 -16.87 9.23 13.47
N LEU A 289 -16.29 8.12 12.98
CA LEU A 289 -14.88 8.03 12.61
C LEU A 289 -14.50 9.05 11.51
N PHE A 290 -15.29 9.11 10.43
CA PHE A 290 -15.00 10.01 9.33
C PHE A 290 -15.31 11.47 9.68
N SER A 291 -16.29 11.75 10.53
CA SER A 291 -16.53 13.12 11.02
C SER A 291 -15.32 13.68 11.78
N ALA A 292 -14.65 12.84 12.59
CA ALA A 292 -13.40 13.21 13.28
C ALA A 292 -12.28 13.55 12.28
N PHE A 293 -12.33 12.98 11.10
CA PHE A 293 -11.30 13.10 10.07
C PHE A 293 -11.53 14.26 9.11
N LEU A 294 -12.76 14.75 8.90
CA LEU A 294 -13.07 15.64 7.78
C LEU A 294 -12.68 17.13 7.97
N GLY A 295 -12.00 17.48 9.06
CA GLY A 295 -11.48 18.84 9.27
C GLY A 295 -12.58 19.87 9.59
N TYR A 296 -13.73 19.43 10.09
CA TYR A 296 -14.77 20.26 10.68
C TYR A 296 -15.06 19.81 12.12
N ASN A 297 -15.80 20.61 12.88
CA ASN A 297 -16.23 20.24 14.24
C ASN A 297 -17.39 19.23 14.15
N PRO A 298 -17.21 17.95 14.55
CA PRO A 298 -18.25 16.93 14.42
C PRO A 298 -19.51 17.28 15.22
N MET A 299 -19.35 17.92 16.38
CA MET A 299 -20.46 18.28 17.25
C MET A 299 -21.33 19.37 16.65
N GLN A 300 -20.73 20.38 16.00
CA GLN A 300 -21.50 21.41 15.31
C GLN A 300 -22.35 20.82 14.18
N VAL A 301 -21.81 19.83 13.45
CA VAL A 301 -22.55 19.14 12.39
C VAL A 301 -23.68 18.29 12.96
N ILE A 302 -23.46 17.56 14.06
CA ILE A 302 -24.52 16.76 14.68
C ILE A 302 -25.62 17.65 15.24
N LEU A 303 -25.26 18.76 15.92
CA LEU A 303 -26.21 19.70 16.49
C LEU A 303 -27.04 20.42 15.41
N SER A 304 -26.47 20.68 14.23
CA SER A 304 -27.21 21.34 13.13
C SER A 304 -28.31 20.48 12.52
N PHE A 305 -28.26 19.15 12.71
CA PHE A 305 -29.34 18.24 12.31
C PHE A 305 -30.45 18.10 13.35
N LEU A 306 -30.25 18.62 14.58
CA LEU A 306 -31.26 18.56 15.62
C LEU A 306 -32.24 19.75 15.52
N PRO A 307 -33.54 19.54 15.85
CA PRO A 307 -34.48 20.64 15.94
C PRO A 307 -34.01 21.73 16.91
N SER A 308 -34.25 23.00 16.60
CA SER A 308 -33.86 24.14 17.43
C SER A 308 -34.49 24.15 18.83
N THR A 309 -35.55 23.37 19.05
CA THR A 309 -36.15 23.14 20.37
C THR A 309 -35.30 22.24 21.28
N PHE A 310 -34.37 21.47 20.71
CA PHE A 310 -33.49 20.57 21.46
C PHE A 310 -32.28 21.31 22.04
N SER A 311 -31.78 22.34 21.34
CA SER A 311 -30.65 23.15 21.79
C SER A 311 -31.02 24.04 22.98
N SER A 312 -32.29 24.47 23.10
CA SER A 312 -32.78 25.23 24.27
C SER A 312 -32.96 24.39 25.53
N LEU A 313 -32.99 23.06 25.41
CA LEU A 313 -33.07 22.12 26.56
C LEU A 313 -31.69 21.79 27.15
N LEU A 314 -30.61 22.12 26.45
CA LEU A 314 -29.25 21.91 26.94
C LEU A 314 -28.79 23.11 27.76
N SER A 315 -28.05 22.85 28.84
CA SER A 315 -27.46 23.94 29.62
C SER A 315 -26.37 24.65 28.79
N PRO A 316 -26.18 25.97 28.96
CA PRO A 316 -25.14 26.70 28.25
C PRO A 316 -23.73 26.15 28.49
N SER A 317 -23.45 25.64 29.70
CA SER A 317 -22.18 25.00 30.03
C SER A 317 -21.98 23.65 29.32
N ALA A 318 -23.05 22.87 29.14
CA ALA A 318 -22.99 21.63 28.37
C ALA A 318 -22.69 21.93 26.90
N LEU A 319 -23.35 22.93 26.30
CA LEU A 319 -23.10 23.35 24.92
C LEU A 319 -21.66 23.80 24.70
N LEU A 320 -21.11 24.63 25.59
CA LEU A 320 -19.69 25.05 25.51
C LEU A 320 -18.73 23.87 25.62
N THR A 321 -19.05 22.88 26.46
CA THR A 321 -18.22 21.68 26.61
C THR A 321 -18.29 20.81 25.35
N LEU A 322 -19.49 20.59 24.81
CA LEU A 322 -19.73 19.76 23.62
C LEU A 322 -19.13 20.37 22.36
N GLU A 323 -19.23 21.69 22.18
CA GLU A 323 -18.66 22.39 21.03
C GLU A 323 -17.14 22.58 21.14
N SER A 324 -16.55 22.29 22.30
CA SER A 324 -15.10 22.35 22.49
C SER A 324 -14.37 21.38 21.56
N LYS A 325 -13.13 21.73 21.22
CA LYS A 325 -12.26 20.89 20.38
C LYS A 325 -11.88 19.56 21.04
N HIS A 326 -12.05 19.45 22.35
CA HIS A 326 -11.54 18.33 23.13
C HIS A 326 -12.58 17.25 23.38
N TRP A 327 -13.86 17.61 23.51
CA TRP A 327 -14.88 16.66 23.93
C TRP A 327 -15.04 15.48 22.96
N PHE A 328 -15.21 15.75 21.66
CA PHE A 328 -15.44 14.69 20.67
C PHE A 328 -14.24 13.74 20.54
N PRO A 329 -12.98 14.23 20.41
CA PRO A 329 -11.78 13.39 20.48
C PRO A 329 -11.74 12.49 21.72
N LEU A 330 -12.00 13.03 22.91
CA LEU A 330 -11.96 12.27 24.17
C LEU A 330 -13.08 11.23 24.24
N ALA A 331 -14.25 11.53 23.67
CA ALA A 331 -15.37 10.61 23.61
C ALA A 331 -15.13 9.47 22.60
N LEU A 332 -14.35 9.72 21.54
CA LEU A 332 -13.99 8.74 20.51
C LEU A 332 -12.78 7.86 20.91
N ALA A 333 -11.80 8.42 21.62
CA ALA A 333 -10.50 7.79 21.86
C ALA A 333 -10.55 6.38 22.47
N PRO A 334 -11.35 6.12 23.53
CA PRO A 334 -11.38 4.81 24.19
C PRO A 334 -11.84 3.69 23.26
N ALA A 335 -12.85 3.97 22.42
CA ALA A 335 -13.37 3.01 21.46
C ALA A 335 -12.37 2.78 20.31
N PHE A 336 -11.71 3.84 19.85
CA PHE A 336 -10.76 3.78 18.75
C PHE A 336 -9.45 3.06 19.10
N LEU A 337 -8.82 3.39 20.25
CA LEU A 337 -7.54 2.80 20.68
C LEU A 337 -7.60 1.27 20.76
N SER A 338 -8.67 0.72 21.35
CA SER A 338 -8.81 -0.73 21.49
C SER A 338 -8.82 -1.47 20.14
N SER A 339 -9.22 -0.78 19.07
CA SER A 339 -9.23 -1.35 17.72
C SER A 339 -7.87 -1.17 17.01
N LEU A 340 -7.11 -0.14 17.39
CA LEU A 340 -5.75 0.08 16.90
C LEU A 340 -4.79 -1.01 17.38
N ASP A 341 -4.89 -1.46 18.62
CA ASP A 341 -3.98 -2.49 19.16
C ASP A 341 -4.04 -3.78 18.34
N ILE A 342 -5.25 -4.27 18.05
CA ILE A 342 -5.47 -5.46 17.21
C ILE A 342 -4.83 -5.26 15.82
N SER A 343 -4.99 -4.06 15.28
CA SER A 343 -4.48 -3.70 13.97
C SER A 343 -2.96 -3.68 13.95
N PHE A 344 -2.32 -3.16 15.00
CA PHE A 344 -0.87 -3.18 15.13
C PHE A 344 -0.32 -4.60 15.29
N TYR A 345 -0.99 -5.48 16.04
CA TYR A 345 -0.58 -6.89 16.12
C TYR A 345 -0.66 -7.60 14.76
N ILE A 346 -1.71 -7.36 13.99
CA ILE A 346 -1.85 -7.90 12.64
C ILE A 346 -0.77 -7.33 11.71
N GLY A 347 -0.50 -6.02 11.79
CA GLY A 347 0.59 -5.36 11.06
C GLY A 347 1.95 -5.99 11.39
N ALA A 348 2.23 -6.20 12.68
CA ALA A 348 3.45 -6.89 13.14
C ALA A 348 3.54 -8.31 12.57
N ALA A 349 2.45 -9.09 12.63
CA ALA A 349 2.42 -10.44 12.09
C ALA A 349 2.66 -10.49 10.57
N LEU A 350 2.06 -9.56 9.81
CA LEU A 350 2.29 -9.42 8.36
C LEU A 350 3.75 -9.08 8.05
N PHE A 351 4.36 -8.19 8.83
CA PHE A 351 5.77 -7.82 8.67
C PHE A 351 6.71 -8.97 9.08
N VAL A 352 6.41 -9.72 10.13
CA VAL A 352 7.16 -10.93 10.50
C VAL A 352 7.05 -11.99 9.40
N ALA A 353 5.86 -12.22 8.85
CA ALA A 353 5.67 -13.13 7.73
C ALA A 353 6.45 -12.66 6.48
N ALA A 354 6.44 -11.36 6.18
CA ALA A 354 7.25 -10.77 5.12
C ALA A 354 8.77 -10.92 5.38
N ALA A 355 9.22 -10.79 6.63
CA ALA A 355 10.61 -11.02 7.04
C ALA A 355 11.02 -12.48 6.78
N ILE A 356 10.17 -13.44 7.17
CA ILE A 356 10.39 -14.87 6.95
C ILE A 356 10.52 -15.17 5.45
N LEU A 357 9.60 -14.67 4.62
CA LEU A 357 9.66 -14.85 3.17
C LEU A 357 10.92 -14.19 2.56
N SER A 358 11.26 -12.97 3.02
CA SER A 358 12.48 -12.29 2.62
C SER A 358 13.74 -13.09 3.01
N ALA A 359 13.71 -13.80 4.14
CA ALA A 359 14.79 -14.69 4.56
C ALA A 359 14.86 -15.96 3.70
N PHE A 360 13.75 -16.47 3.15
CA PHE A 360 13.72 -17.66 2.28
C PHE A 360 14.03 -17.39 0.80
N ARG A 361 14.16 -16.12 0.41
CA ARG A 361 14.52 -15.66 -0.96
C ARG A 361 15.78 -16.31 -1.57
N GLY A 362 16.74 -16.76 -0.76
CA GLY A 362 18.01 -17.35 -1.24
C GLY A 362 19.16 -16.34 -1.41
N LYS A 363 20.34 -16.80 -1.86
CA LYS A 363 21.51 -15.95 -2.15
C LYS A 363 21.33 -15.15 -3.46
N ARG A 364 22.13 -14.10 -3.67
CA ARG A 364 22.12 -13.24 -4.88
C ARG A 364 22.08 -14.08 -6.14
N TYR A 365 21.18 -13.75 -7.06
CA TYR A 365 21.01 -14.44 -8.35
C TYR A 365 20.81 -13.33 -9.37
N VAL A 366 21.69 -13.31 -10.35
CA VAL A 366 21.61 -12.43 -11.52
C VAL A 366 21.36 -13.36 -12.69
N HIS A 367 20.24 -13.15 -13.39
CA HIS A 367 19.92 -13.94 -14.56
C HIS A 367 21.07 -13.84 -15.59
N GLY A 368 21.73 -14.96 -15.87
CA GLY A 368 22.87 -15.06 -16.79
C GLY A 368 24.24 -15.37 -16.17
N GLU A 369 24.47 -15.16 -14.86
CA GLU A 369 25.78 -15.40 -14.22
C GLU A 369 26.02 -16.86 -13.79
N GLY A 370 25.01 -17.74 -13.89
CA GLY A 370 25.11 -19.17 -13.53
C GLY A 370 25.21 -20.14 -14.70
N ALA A 371 25.16 -19.65 -15.94
CA ALA A 371 25.39 -20.48 -17.12
C ALA A 371 26.90 -20.47 -17.40
N ALA A 372 27.59 -21.57 -17.09
CA ALA A 372 28.90 -21.82 -17.68
C ALA A 372 28.80 -21.52 -19.19
N PRO A 373 29.78 -20.84 -19.80
CA PRO A 373 29.74 -20.57 -21.23
C PRO A 373 29.59 -21.90 -21.95
N ASN A 374 28.45 -22.09 -22.60
CA ASN A 374 28.17 -23.28 -23.38
C ASN A 374 29.23 -23.30 -24.51
N PRO A 375 30.14 -24.29 -24.58
CA PRO A 375 31.24 -24.29 -25.55
C PRO A 375 30.78 -24.34 -27.02
N GLN A 376 29.48 -24.45 -27.27
CA GLN A 376 28.91 -24.64 -28.60
C GLN A 376 28.47 -23.34 -29.30
N VAL A 377 28.65 -22.15 -28.72
CA VAL A 377 28.32 -20.86 -29.38
C VAL A 377 29.57 -20.01 -29.68
N GLN A 378 30.70 -20.66 -29.94
CA GLN A 378 31.83 -20.05 -30.66
C GLN A 378 32.10 -20.84 -31.93
N GLN A 379 31.20 -20.72 -32.92
CA GLN A 379 31.62 -20.91 -34.30
C GLN A 379 32.20 -19.58 -34.80
N PRO A 380 33.46 -19.55 -35.26
CA PRO A 380 34.05 -18.33 -35.78
C PRO A 380 33.37 -17.93 -37.08
N ILE A 381 33.05 -16.64 -37.21
CA ILE A 381 32.66 -15.97 -38.47
C ILE A 381 33.91 -15.92 -39.37
N ALA A 382 34.31 -17.07 -39.88
CA ALA A 382 35.43 -17.22 -40.79
C ALA A 382 35.12 -18.37 -41.76
N ASN A 383 34.13 -18.17 -42.64
CA ASN A 383 33.98 -18.96 -43.88
C ASN A 383 32.92 -18.37 -44.84
N SER A 384 32.87 -17.04 -45.00
CA SER A 384 32.08 -16.41 -46.08
C SER A 384 32.88 -15.48 -46.99
N LEU A 385 34.22 -15.55 -46.97
CA LEU A 385 35.10 -14.80 -47.88
C LEU A 385 36.04 -15.69 -48.71
N GLY A 386 35.68 -16.97 -48.87
CA GLY A 386 36.49 -17.95 -49.60
C GLY A 386 35.72 -18.66 -50.72
N ASN A 387 35.03 -17.92 -51.60
CA ASN A 387 34.62 -18.49 -52.89
C ASN A 387 34.28 -17.46 -53.98
N ALA A 388 35.17 -16.48 -54.17
CA ALA A 388 35.21 -15.67 -55.39
C ALA A 388 36.65 -15.66 -55.92
N GLY A 389 37.17 -16.85 -56.22
CA GLY A 389 38.41 -17.01 -56.95
C GLY A 389 38.19 -16.79 -58.44
N SER A 390 39.04 -15.96 -59.03
CA SER A 390 39.60 -16.16 -60.37
C SER A 390 38.64 -16.04 -61.56
N LYS A 391 38.60 -14.82 -62.12
CA LYS A 391 38.38 -14.42 -63.54
C LYS A 391 38.17 -12.90 -63.50
N ALA A 392 38.89 -12.00 -64.18
CA ALA A 392 39.90 -12.10 -65.22
C ALA A 392 40.75 -10.81 -65.15
N LYS A 393 42.03 -10.93 -65.50
CA LYS A 393 42.85 -9.82 -66.01
C LYS A 393 42.24 -9.36 -67.33
N GLU A 394 42.01 -8.06 -67.48
CA GLU A 394 42.36 -7.28 -68.68
C GLU A 394 41.93 -5.82 -68.49
N SER A 395 42.92 -4.91 -68.50
CA SER A 395 42.71 -3.50 -68.84
C SER A 395 42.70 -3.42 -70.37
N PRO A 396 41.89 -2.56 -71.00
CA PRO A 396 42.46 -1.29 -71.44
C PRO A 396 41.49 -0.08 -71.50
N ASN A 397 42.01 1.07 -71.06
CA ASN A 397 42.08 2.36 -71.79
C ASN A 397 40.80 3.11 -72.25
N VAL A 398 40.93 4.45 -72.41
CA VAL A 398 40.10 5.45 -73.16
C VAL A 398 39.22 6.38 -72.26
N PRO A 399 39.06 7.71 -72.56
CA PRO A 399 39.61 8.79 -71.73
C PRO A 399 38.58 9.91 -71.38
N GLY A 400 39.07 10.96 -70.70
CA GLY A 400 38.63 12.37 -70.70
C GLY A 400 37.15 12.77 -70.90
N GLY A 401 36.61 13.55 -69.96
CA GLY A 401 35.41 14.35 -70.16
C GLY A 401 35.26 15.43 -69.08
N ASN A 402 35.32 16.69 -69.51
CA ASN A 402 35.34 17.92 -68.72
C ASN A 402 34.04 18.24 -67.94
N ALA A 403 34.21 19.14 -66.97
CA ALA A 403 33.22 19.93 -66.23
C ALA A 403 32.27 20.75 -67.13
N PRO A 404 31.26 21.48 -66.60
CA PRO A 404 31.44 22.59 -65.64
C PRO A 404 30.94 22.33 -64.21
#